data_AF-A0A3R7PJM1-F1
#
_entry.id   AF-A0A3R7PJM1-F1
#
_cell.length_a   1.000
_cell.length_b   1.000
_cell.length_c   1.000
_cell.angle_alpha   90.00
_cell.angle_beta   90.00
_cell.angle_gamma   90.00
#
_symmetry.space_group_name_H-M   'P 1'
#
loop_
_entity.id
_entity.type
_entity.pdbx_description
1 polymer ?
#
loop_
_entity_poly.entity_id
_entity_poly.type
_entity_poly.pdbx_seq_one_letter_code
_entity_poly.pdbx_strand_id
1 'polypeptide(L)'
;NPGQSDKDKDKRGNKCDNCPDDSNPNQSDIDGDGKGDKCDNDIDNDGLLNGADNCPKVANGNQADSDGDGIGDACDNCPQHANQGQSDKDEDLLGNACDDDVDTDSDGVEDSVDNCPNVANSDQQDVDGDGKGDACDTDNDNDGVLDKNDNCELIPNKQQKDTDGDGFGDACSDDKDGDKVLDPDDNCIYNPNVHSTDFRHLQMVALDPQTASTPPVWVVYDNGAEIHQTVNSDPAIAVGDHVLGDVDFEGTFFIEDTSDDDFVGFIFGYQSNAKFYVVSWKKAPQNWFNKAERGVTLKLVNSNTGPGTKLRDALWFTGSTPNQAQLLWHDGSLGWKPKVAYRWLLHHRPDIGTIRFYLYQGNNQVMDSGNIYDSTLKGGRLGLFCFSQEEIIWSNMEYKCGEGVPQAMFNDLPANLQNQVLSS
;
A
#
# COMPACT_ATOMS: atom_id res chain seq x y z
N ASN A 1 15.45 32.16 -3.01
CA ASN A 1 14.57 33.25 -3.52
C ASN A 1 14.63 34.47 -2.56
N PRO A 2 15.59 35.42 -2.68
CA PRO A 2 15.67 36.57 -1.74
C PRO A 2 14.61 37.66 -1.95
N GLY A 3 14.11 37.79 -3.18
CA GLY A 3 13.12 38.81 -3.53
C GLY A 3 11.70 38.47 -3.06
N GLN A 4 11.45 37.20 -2.70
CA GLN A 4 10.14 36.68 -2.27
C GLN A 4 9.01 37.12 -3.22
N SER A 5 9.30 37.19 -4.52
CA SER A 5 8.29 37.45 -5.54
C SER A 5 7.32 36.27 -5.58
N ASP A 6 6.04 36.59 -5.48
CA ASP A 6 4.89 35.69 -5.46
C ASP A 6 3.73 36.47 -6.12
N LYS A 7 3.43 36.17 -7.39
CA LYS A 7 2.56 37.01 -8.25
C LYS A 7 1.08 36.72 -8.01
N ASP A 8 0.76 35.45 -7.90
CA ASP A 8 -0.56 34.86 -7.72
C ASP A 8 -0.92 34.63 -6.24
N LYS A 9 0.06 34.74 -5.32
CA LYS A 9 -0.08 34.79 -3.86
C LYS A 9 -0.51 33.46 -3.25
N ASP A 10 -0.01 32.37 -3.80
CA ASP A 10 -0.34 31.02 -3.40
C ASP A 10 0.62 30.45 -2.33
N LYS A 11 1.61 31.25 -1.90
CA LYS A 11 2.70 30.94 -0.96
C LYS A 11 3.85 30.12 -1.57
N ARG A 12 3.87 29.91 -2.87
CA ARG A 12 5.00 29.42 -3.66
C ARG A 12 5.58 30.61 -4.41
N GLY A 13 6.83 30.94 -4.12
CA GLY A 13 7.44 32.09 -4.79
C GLY A 13 7.76 31.75 -6.24
N ASN A 14 7.55 32.68 -7.19
CA ASN A 14 7.67 32.52 -8.65
C ASN A 14 8.88 31.73 -9.19
N LYS A 15 9.96 31.60 -8.41
CA LYS A 15 11.18 30.85 -8.81
C LYS A 15 11.06 29.33 -8.63
N CYS A 16 10.14 28.90 -7.78
CA CYS A 16 9.89 27.51 -7.43
C CYS A 16 8.39 27.22 -7.52
N ASP A 17 7.71 27.96 -8.40
CA ASP A 17 6.30 27.84 -8.67
C ASP A 17 6.17 27.29 -10.09
N ASN A 18 5.56 26.12 -10.23
CA ASN A 18 5.33 25.46 -11.52
C ASN A 18 4.14 26.05 -12.28
N CYS A 19 3.36 26.96 -11.68
CA CYS A 19 2.39 27.82 -12.35
C CYS A 19 2.44 29.28 -11.84
N PRO A 20 3.49 30.07 -12.19
CA PRO A 20 3.77 31.40 -11.62
C PRO A 20 2.69 32.49 -11.73
N ASP A 21 1.64 32.24 -12.49
CA ASP A 21 0.54 33.16 -12.78
C ASP A 21 -0.81 32.69 -12.21
N ASP A 22 -0.91 31.44 -11.73
CA ASP A 22 -2.15 30.78 -11.34
C ASP A 22 -1.98 29.99 -10.03
N SER A 23 -2.68 30.44 -8.99
CA SER A 23 -2.55 29.86 -7.64
C SER A 23 -2.75 28.35 -7.58
N ASN A 24 -1.68 27.64 -7.18
CA ASN A 24 -1.65 26.19 -6.99
C ASN A 24 -0.67 25.79 -5.85
N PRO A 25 -1.04 26.03 -4.57
CA PRO A 25 -0.14 25.80 -3.44
C PRO A 25 0.42 24.36 -3.31
N ASN A 26 -0.33 23.39 -3.84
CA ASN A 26 0.04 21.97 -3.86
C ASN A 26 1.10 21.63 -4.92
N GLN A 27 1.28 22.47 -5.94
CA GLN A 27 2.29 22.31 -6.99
C GLN A 27 2.21 20.94 -7.69
N SER A 28 0.98 20.46 -7.92
CA SER A 28 0.73 19.21 -8.66
C SER A 28 1.26 19.33 -10.09
N ASP A 29 1.84 18.24 -10.59
CA ASP A 29 2.56 18.11 -11.87
C ASP A 29 2.59 16.62 -12.21
N ILE A 30 1.51 16.13 -12.85
CA ILE A 30 1.24 14.70 -13.04
C ILE A 30 2.26 14.06 -13.99
N ASP A 31 2.62 14.74 -15.08
CA ASP A 31 3.56 14.23 -16.09
C ASP A 31 5.04 14.57 -15.77
N GLY A 32 5.27 15.45 -14.80
CA GLY A 32 6.60 15.84 -14.35
C GLY A 32 7.38 16.65 -15.38
N ASP A 33 6.71 17.32 -16.32
CA ASP A 33 7.37 18.14 -17.34
C ASP A 33 7.87 19.50 -16.78
N GLY A 34 7.49 19.81 -15.53
CA GLY A 34 7.84 21.01 -14.80
C GLY A 34 6.82 22.15 -14.94
N LYS A 35 5.70 21.92 -15.63
CA LYS A 35 4.56 22.82 -15.72
C LYS A 35 3.41 22.22 -14.93
N GLY A 36 2.95 22.95 -13.91
CA GLY A 36 1.96 22.39 -13.00
C GLY A 36 0.60 22.16 -13.66
N ASP A 37 -0.16 21.20 -13.14
CA ASP A 37 -1.47 20.80 -13.67
C ASP A 37 -2.43 21.98 -13.83
N LYS A 38 -2.26 22.99 -12.98
CA LYS A 38 -3.12 24.17 -12.94
C LYS A 38 -3.03 25.01 -14.22
N CYS A 39 -1.86 25.02 -14.86
CA CYS A 39 -1.56 25.81 -16.04
C CYS A 39 -1.19 24.95 -17.25
N ASP A 40 -1.20 23.61 -17.11
CA ASP A 40 -1.16 22.70 -18.25
C ASP A 40 -2.51 22.52 -18.94
N ASN A 41 -2.47 22.36 -20.26
CA ASN A 41 -3.64 22.03 -21.08
C ASN A 41 -3.64 20.56 -21.51
N ASP A 42 -2.61 19.81 -21.17
CA ASP A 42 -2.39 18.38 -21.41
C ASP A 42 -1.58 17.89 -20.20
N ILE A 43 -2.25 17.55 -19.09
CA ILE A 43 -1.61 17.36 -17.78
C ILE A 43 -0.98 15.96 -17.62
N ASP A 44 -1.26 15.03 -18.53
CA ASP A 44 -0.68 13.68 -18.55
C ASP A 44 0.20 13.40 -19.78
N ASN A 45 0.30 14.37 -20.70
CA ASN A 45 1.23 14.39 -21.84
C ASN A 45 1.02 13.25 -22.83
N ASP A 46 -0.23 12.80 -22.97
CA ASP A 46 -0.60 11.71 -23.87
C ASP A 46 -0.80 12.19 -25.33
N GLY A 47 -0.77 13.52 -25.53
CA GLY A 47 -0.93 14.20 -26.81
C GLY A 47 -2.34 14.71 -27.07
N LEU A 48 -3.25 14.60 -26.12
CA LEU A 48 -4.61 15.13 -26.15
C LEU A 48 -4.78 16.25 -25.12
N LEU A 49 -5.60 17.24 -25.46
CA LEU A 49 -5.86 18.34 -24.53
C LEU A 49 -6.87 17.89 -23.47
N ASN A 50 -6.72 18.35 -22.23
CA ASN A 50 -7.58 18.03 -21.07
C ASN A 50 -9.10 18.08 -21.36
N GLY A 51 -9.55 18.96 -22.27
CA GLY A 51 -10.97 19.12 -22.60
C GLY A 51 -11.49 18.18 -23.70
N ALA A 52 -10.61 17.47 -24.39
CA ALA A 52 -10.91 16.48 -25.42
C ALA A 52 -10.55 15.05 -24.97
N ASP A 53 -9.90 14.94 -23.82
CA ASP A 53 -9.40 13.72 -23.23
C ASP A 53 -10.44 13.12 -22.26
N ASN A 54 -10.74 11.83 -22.41
CA ASN A 54 -11.63 11.08 -21.51
C ASN A 54 -10.94 10.52 -20.26
N CYS A 55 -9.60 10.63 -20.16
CA CYS A 55 -8.82 10.41 -18.94
C CYS A 55 -7.78 11.50 -18.74
N PRO A 56 -8.16 12.76 -18.46
CA PRO A 56 -7.23 13.89 -18.45
C PRO A 56 -6.01 13.77 -17.54
N LYS A 57 -5.94 12.79 -16.63
CA LYS A 57 -4.86 12.61 -15.65
C LYS A 57 -4.08 11.32 -15.86
N VAL A 58 -4.47 10.49 -16.83
CA VAL A 58 -3.93 9.16 -17.03
C VAL A 58 -3.75 8.97 -18.52
N ALA A 59 -2.48 8.99 -18.94
CA ALA A 59 -2.15 8.98 -20.35
C ALA A 59 -2.77 7.80 -21.09
N ASN A 60 -3.67 8.09 -22.03
CA ASN A 60 -4.44 7.08 -22.75
C ASN A 60 -4.71 7.53 -24.20
N GLY A 61 -3.64 7.72 -24.97
CA GLY A 61 -3.74 8.25 -26.34
C GLY A 61 -4.59 7.42 -27.32
N ASN A 62 -5.06 6.23 -26.94
CA ASN A 62 -6.04 5.44 -27.71
C ASN A 62 -7.50 5.88 -27.45
N GLN A 63 -7.77 6.58 -26.35
CA GLN A 63 -9.08 7.06 -25.89
C GLN A 63 -10.16 5.97 -25.92
N ALA A 64 -9.78 4.75 -25.49
CA ALA A 64 -10.73 3.66 -25.35
C ALA A 64 -11.79 4.02 -24.29
N ASP A 65 -13.05 3.66 -24.55
CA ASP A 65 -14.23 3.90 -23.70
C ASP A 65 -15.22 2.77 -24.05
N SER A 66 -15.05 1.65 -23.36
CA SER A 66 -15.64 0.36 -23.69
C SER A 66 -17.15 0.32 -23.39
N ASP A 67 -17.59 1.01 -22.34
CA ASP A 67 -19.00 1.04 -21.93
C ASP A 67 -19.76 2.31 -22.37
N GLY A 68 -19.05 3.32 -22.85
CA GLY A 68 -19.61 4.54 -23.43
C GLY A 68 -20.13 5.54 -22.40
N ASP A 69 -19.62 5.54 -21.17
CA ASP A 69 -20.01 6.46 -20.12
C ASP A 69 -19.29 7.82 -20.17
N GLY A 70 -18.24 7.90 -21.00
CA GLY A 70 -17.43 9.08 -21.25
C GLY A 70 -16.18 9.20 -20.37
N ILE A 71 -15.88 8.20 -19.54
CA ILE A 71 -14.61 8.00 -18.85
C ILE A 71 -13.81 6.96 -19.65
N GLY A 72 -12.52 7.18 -19.84
CA GLY A 72 -11.72 6.24 -20.62
C GLY A 72 -11.34 4.98 -19.83
N ASP A 73 -11.18 3.85 -20.52
CA ASP A 73 -10.87 2.55 -19.92
C ASP A 73 -9.63 2.59 -19.00
N ALA A 74 -8.68 3.50 -19.27
CA ALA A 74 -7.44 3.66 -18.50
C ALA A 74 -7.63 4.29 -17.11
N CYS A 75 -8.73 5.02 -16.90
CA CYS A 75 -9.02 5.72 -15.64
C CYS A 75 -10.44 5.46 -15.14
N ASP A 76 -11.13 4.49 -15.73
CA ASP A 76 -12.45 4.03 -15.35
C ASP A 76 -12.32 2.91 -14.30
N ASN A 77 -12.92 3.11 -13.13
CA ASN A 77 -12.95 2.10 -12.07
C ASN A 77 -13.99 0.99 -12.30
N CYS A 78 -14.75 1.04 -13.39
CA CYS A 78 -15.57 -0.04 -13.91
C CYS A 78 -15.62 -0.04 -15.46
N PRO A 79 -14.53 -0.39 -16.17
CA PRO A 79 -14.41 -0.23 -17.64
C PRO A 79 -15.48 -0.94 -18.50
N GLN A 80 -16.32 -1.78 -17.90
CA GLN A 80 -17.36 -2.56 -18.57
C GLN A 80 -18.78 -2.18 -18.10
N HIS A 81 -18.93 -1.21 -17.19
CA HIS A 81 -20.19 -0.87 -16.52
C HIS A 81 -20.38 0.64 -16.35
N ALA A 82 -21.15 1.23 -17.28
CA ALA A 82 -21.31 2.68 -17.36
C ALA A 82 -21.65 3.34 -16.01
N ASN A 83 -20.74 4.19 -15.54
CA ASN A 83 -20.76 4.72 -14.18
C ASN A 83 -20.11 6.11 -14.06
N GLN A 84 -20.36 7.04 -15.00
CA GLN A 84 -19.81 8.42 -15.09
C GLN A 84 -19.47 9.17 -13.78
N GLY A 85 -20.18 8.91 -12.69
CA GLY A 85 -19.86 9.44 -11.37
C GLY A 85 -18.64 8.82 -10.66
N GLN A 86 -18.05 7.75 -11.19
CA GLN A 86 -16.86 7.03 -10.70
C GLN A 86 -16.87 6.84 -9.19
N SER A 87 -18.06 6.55 -8.65
CA SER A 87 -18.24 6.43 -7.20
C SER A 87 -17.61 5.13 -6.77
N ASP A 88 -16.76 5.20 -5.76
CA ASP A 88 -16.15 4.09 -5.04
C ASP A 88 -16.41 4.37 -3.55
N LYS A 89 -17.11 3.44 -2.88
CA LYS A 89 -17.67 3.70 -1.55
C LYS A 89 -16.79 3.14 -0.45
N ASP A 90 -16.20 1.98 -0.66
CA ASP A 90 -15.28 1.37 0.27
C ASP A 90 -13.82 1.58 -0.14
N GLU A 91 -13.54 2.36 -1.17
CA GLU A 91 -12.21 2.88 -1.50
C GLU A 91 -11.20 1.76 -1.80
N ASP A 92 -11.64 0.72 -2.50
CA ASP A 92 -10.85 -0.43 -2.95
C ASP A 92 -10.34 -0.31 -4.40
N LEU A 93 -10.69 0.78 -5.10
CA LEU A 93 -10.42 1.08 -6.51
C LEU A 93 -11.37 0.42 -7.51
N LEU A 94 -12.36 -0.33 -7.05
CA LEU A 94 -13.43 -0.88 -7.87
C LEU A 94 -14.69 0.00 -7.71
N GLY A 95 -15.29 0.41 -8.82
CA GLY A 95 -16.44 1.29 -8.76
C GLY A 95 -17.70 0.57 -8.26
N ASN A 96 -18.59 1.30 -7.56
CA ASN A 96 -19.88 0.78 -7.05
C ASN A 96 -20.78 0.12 -8.12
N ALA A 97 -20.51 0.34 -9.41
CA ALA A 97 -21.28 -0.24 -10.51
C ALA A 97 -20.88 -1.69 -10.85
N CYS A 98 -19.66 -2.09 -10.46
CA CYS A 98 -19.07 -3.39 -10.71
C CYS A 98 -18.62 -4.11 -9.43
N ASP A 99 -18.50 -3.39 -8.31
CA ASP A 99 -18.28 -3.88 -6.94
C ASP A 99 -19.50 -4.68 -6.44
N ASP A 100 -19.29 -5.98 -6.18
CA ASP A 100 -20.27 -6.89 -5.60
C ASP A 100 -19.90 -7.44 -4.22
N ASP A 101 -18.76 -7.00 -3.66
CA ASP A 101 -18.15 -7.39 -2.39
C ASP A 101 -17.84 -8.91 -2.28
N VAL A 102 -17.89 -9.68 -3.38
CA VAL A 102 -17.67 -11.13 -3.38
C VAL A 102 -16.21 -11.46 -3.70
N ASP A 103 -15.49 -11.85 -2.65
CA ASP A 103 -14.09 -12.29 -2.71
C ASP A 103 -13.99 -13.67 -2.01
N THR A 104 -13.84 -14.73 -2.80
CA THR A 104 -13.90 -16.12 -2.33
C THR A 104 -12.66 -16.55 -1.57
N ASP A 105 -11.48 -16.07 -1.94
CA ASP A 105 -10.20 -16.48 -1.34
C ASP A 105 -9.59 -15.45 -0.37
N SER A 106 -10.23 -14.29 -0.25
CA SER A 106 -9.95 -13.21 0.70
C SER A 106 -8.66 -12.44 0.41
N ASP A 107 -8.20 -12.38 -0.83
CA ASP A 107 -6.98 -11.66 -1.22
C ASP A 107 -7.19 -10.15 -1.45
N GLY A 108 -8.45 -9.72 -1.56
CA GLY A 108 -8.84 -8.33 -1.75
C GLY A 108 -9.24 -7.97 -3.17
N VAL A 109 -9.24 -8.94 -4.08
CA VAL A 109 -9.72 -8.81 -5.44
C VAL A 109 -11.03 -9.58 -5.57
N GLU A 110 -12.06 -8.95 -6.11
CA GLU A 110 -13.36 -9.61 -6.23
C GLU A 110 -13.36 -10.69 -7.31
N ASP A 111 -14.11 -11.77 -7.11
CA ASP A 111 -14.24 -12.92 -8.01
C ASP A 111 -14.54 -12.52 -9.47
N SER A 112 -15.15 -11.35 -9.68
CA SER A 112 -15.56 -10.83 -10.98
C SER A 112 -14.40 -10.23 -11.79
N VAL A 113 -13.34 -9.81 -11.12
CA VAL A 113 -12.14 -9.16 -11.68
C VAL A 113 -10.84 -9.88 -11.32
N ASP A 114 -10.91 -10.92 -10.50
CA ASP A 114 -9.78 -11.76 -10.09
C ASP A 114 -9.35 -12.74 -11.20
N ASN A 115 -8.07 -12.72 -11.55
CA ASN A 115 -7.47 -13.63 -12.52
C ASN A 115 -7.22 -15.05 -11.96
N CYS A 116 -7.38 -15.25 -10.65
CA CYS A 116 -7.36 -16.53 -9.93
C CYS A 116 -8.41 -16.62 -8.79
N PRO A 117 -9.74 -16.65 -9.08
CA PRO A 117 -10.84 -16.52 -8.09
C PRO A 117 -10.94 -17.50 -6.91
N ASN A 118 -10.01 -18.44 -6.79
CA ASN A 118 -9.99 -19.44 -5.71
C ASN A 118 -8.57 -19.64 -5.12
N VAL A 119 -7.59 -18.85 -5.56
CA VAL A 119 -6.19 -18.95 -5.15
C VAL A 119 -5.67 -17.54 -4.91
N ALA A 120 -5.62 -17.16 -3.63
CA ALA A 120 -5.22 -15.81 -3.22
C ALA A 120 -3.89 -15.36 -3.87
N ASN A 121 -3.95 -14.26 -4.59
CA ASN A 121 -2.84 -13.64 -5.31
C ASN A 121 -3.12 -12.14 -5.46
N SER A 122 -3.13 -11.42 -4.34
CA SER A 122 -3.54 -10.01 -4.30
C SER A 122 -2.79 -9.08 -5.27
N ASP A 123 -1.59 -9.47 -5.71
CA ASP A 123 -0.78 -8.73 -6.69
C ASP A 123 -1.18 -8.96 -8.15
N GLN A 124 -2.05 -9.95 -8.42
CA GLN A 124 -2.68 -10.25 -9.70
C GLN A 124 -1.67 -10.38 -10.86
N GLN A 125 -0.48 -10.93 -10.57
CA GLN A 125 0.53 -11.17 -11.60
C GLN A 125 -0.02 -12.10 -12.70
N ASP A 126 0.27 -11.75 -13.95
CA ASP A 126 -0.12 -12.44 -15.19
C ASP A 126 0.96 -12.09 -16.23
N VAL A 127 2.11 -12.77 -16.16
CA VAL A 127 3.32 -12.38 -16.89
C VAL A 127 3.15 -12.52 -18.41
N ASP A 128 2.40 -13.51 -18.86
CA ASP A 128 2.14 -13.73 -20.29
C ASP A 128 0.93 -12.95 -20.84
N GLY A 129 0.08 -12.41 -19.96
CA GLY A 129 -1.07 -11.59 -20.30
C GLY A 129 -2.21 -12.37 -20.96
N ASP A 130 -2.35 -13.66 -20.65
CA ASP A 130 -3.42 -14.50 -21.18
C ASP A 130 -4.75 -14.41 -20.39
N GLY A 131 -4.71 -13.70 -19.25
CA GLY A 131 -5.85 -13.45 -18.37
C GLY A 131 -6.00 -14.45 -17.23
N LYS A 132 -5.05 -15.38 -17.06
CA LYS A 132 -4.99 -16.31 -15.94
C LYS A 132 -3.77 -15.98 -15.09
N GLY A 133 -3.99 -15.73 -13.81
CA GLY A 133 -2.90 -15.28 -12.95
C GLY A 133 -1.85 -16.36 -12.69
N ASP A 134 -0.62 -15.95 -12.50
CA ASP A 134 0.56 -16.81 -12.27
C ASP A 134 0.34 -17.80 -11.11
N ALA A 135 -0.41 -17.41 -10.08
CA ALA A 135 -0.70 -18.24 -8.92
C ALA A 135 -1.58 -19.47 -9.23
N CYS A 136 -2.36 -19.39 -10.31
CA CYS A 136 -3.22 -20.48 -10.78
C CYS A 136 -2.90 -20.94 -12.21
N ASP A 137 -1.86 -20.37 -12.84
CA ASP A 137 -1.25 -20.90 -14.05
C ASP A 137 -0.27 -22.05 -13.77
N THR A 138 0.12 -22.72 -14.84
CA THR A 138 1.02 -23.88 -14.86
C THR A 138 2.15 -23.71 -15.89
N ASP A 139 2.16 -22.58 -16.61
CA ASP A 139 3.06 -22.17 -17.70
C ASP A 139 3.04 -20.63 -17.77
N ASN A 140 3.54 -19.95 -16.73
CA ASN A 140 3.36 -18.50 -16.47
C ASN A 140 3.94 -17.57 -17.56
N ASP A 141 4.90 -18.08 -18.35
CA ASP A 141 5.53 -17.33 -19.44
C ASP A 141 5.09 -17.81 -20.84
N ASN A 142 4.20 -18.81 -20.88
CA ASN A 142 3.63 -19.42 -22.07
C ASN A 142 4.68 -19.90 -23.11
N ASP A 143 5.89 -20.29 -22.67
CA ASP A 143 6.95 -20.78 -23.55
C ASP A 143 6.79 -22.25 -23.97
N GLY A 144 5.91 -22.96 -23.26
CA GLY A 144 5.57 -24.37 -23.42
C GLY A 144 6.36 -25.33 -22.51
N VAL A 145 7.09 -24.83 -21.53
CA VAL A 145 7.69 -25.58 -20.42
C VAL A 145 6.90 -25.25 -19.15
N LEU A 146 6.34 -26.27 -18.49
CA LEU A 146 5.55 -26.05 -17.28
C LEU A 146 6.43 -25.59 -16.11
N ASP A 147 5.97 -24.63 -15.30
CA ASP A 147 6.74 -23.95 -14.24
C ASP A 147 7.56 -24.90 -13.37
N LYS A 148 6.93 -26.01 -12.94
CA LYS A 148 7.60 -27.04 -12.11
C LYS A 148 8.86 -27.68 -12.73
N ASN A 149 9.09 -27.49 -14.03
CA ASN A 149 10.30 -27.92 -14.74
C ASN A 149 10.96 -26.75 -15.49
N ASP A 150 10.50 -25.53 -15.28
CA ASP A 150 11.06 -24.32 -15.85
C ASP A 150 12.16 -23.78 -14.94
N ASN A 151 13.29 -23.42 -15.52
CA ASN A 151 14.38 -22.77 -14.79
C ASN A 151 14.36 -21.24 -14.87
N CYS A 152 13.37 -20.66 -15.57
CA CYS A 152 13.01 -19.25 -15.59
C CYS A 152 11.49 -19.07 -15.72
N GLU A 153 10.76 -19.34 -14.65
CA GLU A 153 9.28 -19.38 -14.62
C GLU A 153 8.58 -18.10 -15.16
N LEU A 154 9.24 -16.95 -15.17
CA LEU A 154 8.67 -15.66 -15.61
C LEU A 154 9.29 -15.14 -16.92
N ILE A 155 10.23 -15.86 -17.54
CA ILE A 155 10.97 -15.39 -18.72
C ILE A 155 11.06 -16.48 -19.79
N PRO A 156 10.41 -16.30 -20.96
CA PRO A 156 10.36 -17.30 -22.02
C PRO A 156 11.74 -17.79 -22.47
N ASN A 157 12.06 -19.06 -22.21
CA ASN A 157 13.40 -19.58 -22.43
C ASN A 157 13.50 -21.03 -22.94
N LYS A 158 12.42 -21.64 -23.47
CA LYS A 158 12.15 -22.99 -24.06
C LYS A 158 13.27 -24.04 -24.14
N GLN A 159 14.48 -23.59 -24.49
CA GLN A 159 15.69 -24.40 -24.52
C GLN A 159 16.24 -24.72 -23.11
N GLN A 160 15.76 -24.04 -22.06
CA GLN A 160 16.08 -24.32 -20.65
C GLN A 160 17.59 -24.38 -20.44
N LYS A 161 18.29 -23.39 -21.00
CA LYS A 161 19.75 -23.36 -21.01
C LYS A 161 20.23 -22.89 -19.63
N ASP A 162 20.96 -23.75 -18.94
CA ASP A 162 21.62 -23.49 -17.66
C ASP A 162 23.09 -23.91 -17.81
N THR A 163 23.98 -22.92 -17.92
CA THR A 163 25.39 -23.13 -18.27
C THR A 163 26.24 -23.57 -17.07
N ASP A 164 25.92 -23.11 -15.86
CA ASP A 164 26.69 -23.39 -14.65
C ASP A 164 26.07 -24.46 -13.74
N GLY A 165 24.83 -24.84 -14.01
CA GLY A 165 24.14 -25.96 -13.38
C GLY A 165 23.62 -25.65 -11.99
N ASP A 166 23.31 -24.39 -11.70
CA ASP A 166 22.82 -23.95 -10.39
C ASP A 166 21.29 -24.12 -10.22
N GLY A 167 20.60 -24.45 -11.31
CA GLY A 167 19.14 -24.64 -11.34
C GLY A 167 18.36 -23.44 -11.84
N PHE A 168 19.00 -22.28 -12.03
CA PHE A 168 18.42 -21.11 -12.69
C PHE A 168 18.87 -21.05 -14.16
N GLY A 169 17.97 -20.63 -15.04
CA GLY A 169 18.30 -20.51 -16.46
C GLY A 169 19.16 -19.29 -16.74
N ASP A 170 20.03 -19.40 -17.74
CA ASP A 170 20.86 -18.30 -18.24
C ASP A 170 20.02 -17.06 -18.65
N ALA A 171 18.73 -17.24 -18.92
CA ALA A 171 17.83 -16.16 -19.34
C ALA A 171 17.41 -15.23 -18.20
N CYS A 172 17.43 -15.73 -16.96
CA CYS A 172 16.91 -15.06 -15.76
C CYS A 172 17.93 -15.07 -14.60
N SER A 173 19.22 -15.25 -14.91
CA SER A 173 20.24 -15.54 -13.88
C SER A 173 20.55 -14.37 -12.93
N ASP A 174 20.35 -13.13 -13.39
CA ASP A 174 20.63 -11.90 -12.64
C ASP A 174 19.41 -10.95 -12.52
N ASP A 175 18.29 -11.33 -13.14
CA ASP A 175 17.05 -10.56 -13.30
C ASP A 175 15.95 -11.60 -13.50
N LYS A 176 15.29 -12.00 -12.40
CA LYS A 176 14.42 -13.18 -12.37
C LYS A 176 13.04 -12.95 -12.97
N ASP A 177 12.51 -11.74 -12.91
CA ASP A 177 11.19 -11.38 -13.44
C ASP A 177 11.26 -10.58 -14.75
N GLY A 178 12.46 -10.22 -15.21
CA GLY A 178 12.69 -9.62 -16.52
C GLY A 178 12.30 -8.15 -16.60
N ASP A 179 12.12 -7.49 -15.45
CA ASP A 179 11.70 -6.09 -15.36
C ASP A 179 12.84 -5.09 -15.66
N LYS A 180 14.07 -5.60 -15.83
CA LYS A 180 15.34 -4.88 -16.11
C LYS A 180 15.96 -4.21 -14.88
N VAL A 181 15.47 -4.51 -13.69
CA VAL A 181 16.13 -4.25 -12.42
C VAL A 181 16.84 -5.55 -12.02
N LEU A 182 18.08 -5.43 -11.57
CA LEU A 182 18.84 -6.62 -11.19
C LEU A 182 18.40 -7.10 -9.81
N ASP A 183 18.36 -8.40 -9.58
CA ASP A 183 17.93 -9.00 -8.31
C ASP A 183 18.51 -8.32 -7.04
N PRO A 184 19.79 -7.89 -6.99
CA PRO A 184 20.33 -7.25 -5.78
C PRO A 184 19.79 -5.84 -5.50
N ASP A 185 19.25 -5.19 -6.52
CA ASP A 185 18.70 -3.83 -6.50
C ASP A 185 17.16 -3.82 -6.54
N ASP A 186 16.55 -5.01 -6.55
CA ASP A 186 15.11 -5.23 -6.67
C ASP A 186 14.50 -5.67 -5.32
N ASN A 187 13.41 -5.04 -4.95
CA ASN A 187 12.65 -5.35 -3.75
C ASN A 187 11.72 -6.56 -3.91
N CYS A 188 11.35 -6.93 -5.13
CA CYS A 188 10.50 -8.07 -5.45
C CYS A 188 10.96 -8.81 -6.70
N ILE A 189 12.04 -9.59 -6.55
CA ILE A 189 12.70 -10.39 -7.62
C ILE A 189 11.82 -11.42 -8.36
N TYR A 190 10.54 -11.55 -8.02
CA TYR A 190 9.57 -12.42 -8.68
C TYR A 190 8.27 -11.66 -8.94
N ASN A 191 8.34 -10.34 -9.13
CA ASN A 191 7.19 -9.50 -9.42
C ASN A 191 7.63 -8.32 -10.31
N PRO A 192 7.41 -8.41 -11.63
CA PRO A 192 7.91 -7.42 -12.57
C PRO A 192 7.21 -6.06 -12.46
N ASN A 193 6.19 -5.95 -11.61
CA ASN A 193 5.45 -4.71 -11.37
C ASN A 193 6.00 -3.92 -10.16
N VAL A 194 6.90 -4.49 -9.34
CA VAL A 194 7.33 -3.88 -8.06
C VAL A 194 8.84 -3.97 -7.83
N HIS A 195 9.61 -3.00 -8.30
CA HIS A 195 11.07 -3.03 -8.13
C HIS A 195 11.60 -2.29 -6.90
N SER A 196 10.85 -1.32 -6.36
CA SER A 196 11.36 -0.45 -5.29
C SER A 196 10.26 0.09 -4.38
N THR A 197 10.69 0.63 -3.23
CA THR A 197 9.79 1.35 -2.33
C THR A 197 9.41 2.71 -2.89
N ASP A 198 8.11 2.91 -3.09
CA ASP A 198 7.55 4.12 -3.68
C ASP A 198 6.17 4.43 -3.11
N PHE A 199 6.09 5.48 -2.31
CA PHE A 199 4.86 6.10 -1.82
C PHE A 199 4.69 7.53 -2.35
N ARG A 200 5.16 7.84 -3.58
CA ARG A 200 4.92 9.14 -4.22
C ARG A 200 3.46 9.33 -4.57
N HIS A 201 2.80 8.26 -4.96
CA HIS A 201 1.37 8.21 -5.20
C HIS A 201 0.70 7.58 -4.00
N LEU A 202 -0.33 8.26 -3.49
CA LEU A 202 -1.00 7.87 -2.27
C LEU A 202 -2.50 8.10 -2.41
N GLN A 203 -3.28 7.05 -2.18
CA GLN A 203 -4.71 7.15 -1.94
C GLN A 203 -4.95 7.67 -0.52
N MET A 204 -5.68 8.78 -0.40
CA MET A 204 -6.03 9.40 0.87
C MET A 204 -7.40 8.93 1.33
N VAL A 205 -7.44 8.10 2.37
CA VAL A 205 -8.69 7.54 2.91
C VAL A 205 -9.01 8.21 4.24
N ALA A 206 -10.17 8.87 4.31
CA ALA A 206 -10.67 9.43 5.56
C ALA A 206 -11.45 8.36 6.35
N LEU A 207 -11.07 8.10 7.60
CA LEU A 207 -11.70 7.05 8.41
C LEU A 207 -12.88 7.57 9.27
N ASP A 208 -13.12 8.89 9.27
CA ASP A 208 -14.34 9.52 9.80
C ASP A 208 -14.77 10.74 8.95
N PRO A 209 -15.18 10.53 7.69
CA PRO A 209 -15.56 11.63 6.79
C PRO A 209 -16.82 12.39 7.26
N GLN A 210 -17.60 11.79 8.18
CA GLN A 210 -18.87 12.34 8.65
C GLN A 210 -18.67 13.46 9.67
N THR A 211 -17.63 13.36 10.51
CA THR A 211 -17.32 14.37 11.53
C THR A 211 -15.98 15.06 11.34
N ALA A 212 -15.30 14.74 10.23
CA ALA A 212 -14.02 15.32 9.84
C ALA A 212 -14.07 16.86 9.90
N SER A 213 -13.10 17.40 10.60
CA SER A 213 -12.89 18.83 10.80
C SER A 213 -11.58 19.31 10.18
N THR A 214 -10.56 18.45 10.12
CA THR A 214 -9.21 18.77 9.70
C THR A 214 -8.58 17.58 8.98
N PRO A 215 -8.53 17.57 7.63
CA PRO A 215 -7.87 16.52 6.88
C PRO A 215 -6.35 16.54 7.14
N PRO A 216 -5.67 15.38 7.06
CA PRO A 216 -4.22 15.32 7.16
C PRO A 216 -3.55 16.03 5.98
N VAL A 217 -2.34 16.52 6.19
CA VAL A 217 -1.47 17.05 5.14
C VAL A 217 -0.23 16.18 5.08
N TRP A 218 -0.08 15.43 3.99
CA TRP A 218 1.04 14.53 3.75
C TRP A 218 2.01 15.17 2.78
N VAL A 219 3.29 15.14 3.12
CA VAL A 219 4.36 15.63 2.27
C VAL A 219 5.33 14.49 2.03
N VAL A 220 5.47 14.10 0.76
CA VAL A 220 6.36 13.02 0.35
C VAL A 220 7.76 13.58 0.06
N TYR A 221 8.77 12.86 0.54
CA TYR A 221 10.19 13.09 0.35
C TYR A 221 10.87 11.79 -0.08
N ASP A 222 12.17 11.88 -0.39
CA ASP A 222 13.04 10.72 -0.65
C ASP A 222 12.45 9.70 -1.65
N ASN A 223 11.86 10.21 -2.74
CA ASN A 223 11.19 9.41 -3.77
C ASN A 223 10.14 8.43 -3.22
N GLY A 224 9.42 8.81 -2.16
CA GLY A 224 8.41 7.94 -1.55
C GLY A 224 8.90 7.16 -0.33
N ALA A 225 10.19 7.16 -0.03
CA ALA A 225 10.73 6.47 1.15
C ALA A 225 10.62 7.29 2.45
N GLU A 226 10.20 8.55 2.38
CA GLU A 226 9.94 9.39 3.55
C GLU A 226 8.65 10.20 3.38
N ILE A 227 7.80 10.21 4.42
CA ILE A 227 6.56 10.98 4.45
C ILE A 227 6.47 11.75 5.76
N HIS A 228 6.08 13.02 5.67
CA HIS A 228 5.80 13.88 6.81
C HIS A 228 4.32 14.27 6.82
N GLN A 229 3.60 13.91 7.90
CA GLN A 229 2.27 14.42 8.20
C GLN A 229 2.38 15.59 9.18
N THR A 230 1.88 16.78 8.82
CA THR A 230 2.21 18.04 9.53
C THR A 230 1.05 18.65 10.34
N VAL A 231 -0.08 17.95 10.51
CA VAL A 231 -1.30 18.58 11.05
C VAL A 231 -2.01 17.66 12.03
N ASN A 232 -2.46 18.19 13.16
CA ASN A 232 -3.33 17.43 14.04
C ASN A 232 -4.68 17.22 13.33
N SER A 233 -4.93 15.97 12.92
CA SER A 233 -5.97 15.63 11.95
C SER A 233 -6.89 14.50 12.43
N ASP A 234 -8.03 14.39 11.77
CA ASP A 234 -8.96 13.27 11.91
C ASP A 234 -8.26 11.93 11.53
N PRO A 235 -8.80 10.76 11.95
CA PRO A 235 -8.18 9.49 11.58
C PRO A 235 -8.17 9.33 10.06
N ALA A 236 -7.01 9.01 9.53
CA ALA A 236 -6.81 8.83 8.10
C ALA A 236 -5.67 7.86 7.82
N ILE A 237 -5.70 7.30 6.62
CA ILE A 237 -4.61 6.52 6.07
C ILE A 237 -4.19 7.07 4.72
N ALA A 238 -2.90 6.93 4.44
CA ALA A 238 -2.31 7.20 3.14
C ALA A 238 -1.81 5.85 2.59
N VAL A 239 -2.48 5.33 1.57
CA VAL A 239 -2.25 3.99 1.02
C VAL A 239 -1.43 4.10 -0.26
N GLY A 240 -0.34 3.35 -0.38
CA GLY A 240 0.45 3.27 -1.60
C GLY A 240 -0.24 2.43 -2.68
N ASP A 241 0.32 2.43 -3.88
CA ASP A 241 -0.29 1.78 -5.04
C ASP A 241 -0.01 0.27 -5.10
N HIS A 242 1.21 -0.15 -4.76
CA HIS A 242 1.60 -1.56 -4.89
C HIS A 242 0.81 -2.48 -3.95
N VAL A 243 0.30 -3.56 -4.52
CA VAL A 243 -0.40 -4.64 -3.83
C VAL A 243 0.58 -5.79 -3.62
N LEU A 244 0.60 -6.36 -2.41
CA LEU A 244 1.61 -7.34 -2.01
C LEU A 244 0.96 -8.50 -1.25
N GLY A 245 1.39 -9.73 -1.55
CA GLY A 245 1.07 -10.92 -0.76
C GLY A 245 1.99 -11.05 0.46
N ASP A 246 3.00 -11.91 0.35
CA ASP A 246 4.08 -12.02 1.33
C ASP A 246 4.90 -10.73 1.34
N VAL A 247 5.04 -10.09 2.50
CA VAL A 247 5.72 -8.79 2.60
C VAL A 247 6.53 -8.63 3.88
N ASP A 248 7.72 -8.06 3.71
CA ASP A 248 8.52 -7.47 4.78
C ASP A 248 8.45 -5.95 4.65
N PHE A 249 7.90 -5.26 5.67
CA PHE A 249 7.75 -3.81 5.65
C PHE A 249 8.42 -3.18 6.87
N GLU A 250 9.38 -2.30 6.63
CA GLU A 250 10.10 -1.57 7.67
C GLU A 250 10.18 -0.08 7.39
N GLY A 251 10.52 0.66 8.45
CA GLY A 251 10.64 2.11 8.39
C GLY A 251 10.89 2.69 9.76
N THR A 252 11.08 4.02 9.81
CA THR A 252 11.41 4.72 11.06
C THR A 252 10.31 5.68 11.46
N PHE A 253 9.76 5.49 12.66
CA PHE A 253 8.93 6.50 13.31
C PHE A 253 9.82 7.59 13.92
N PHE A 254 9.49 8.85 13.64
CA PHE A 254 10.04 10.00 14.34
C PHE A 254 8.96 11.08 14.48
N ILE A 255 8.57 11.39 15.72
CA ILE A 255 7.53 12.39 16.00
C ILE A 255 8.23 13.65 16.50
N GLU A 256 8.16 14.75 15.75
CA GLU A 256 8.81 16.02 16.13
C GLU A 256 8.03 16.75 17.21
N ASP A 257 6.70 16.62 17.19
CA ASP A 257 5.82 17.24 18.15
C ASP A 257 6.13 16.78 19.59
N THR A 258 6.03 17.71 20.52
CA THR A 258 6.29 17.48 21.94
C THR A 258 5.05 17.67 22.80
N SER A 259 3.96 18.18 22.21
CA SER A 259 2.79 18.68 22.92
C SER A 259 1.66 17.65 23.02
N ASP A 260 1.42 16.88 21.96
CA ASP A 260 0.36 15.89 21.87
C ASP A 260 0.85 14.48 22.27
N ASP A 261 -0.06 13.51 22.38
CA ASP A 261 0.24 12.15 22.82
C ASP A 261 -0.55 11.04 22.12
N ASP A 262 -1.05 11.36 20.94
CA ASP A 262 -2.00 10.56 20.16
C ASP A 262 -1.33 9.52 19.25
N PHE A 263 -2.05 9.04 18.23
CA PHE A 263 -1.71 7.82 17.50
C PHE A 263 -0.92 8.11 16.23
N VAL A 264 0.14 7.34 16.08
CA VAL A 264 0.90 7.18 14.83
C VAL A 264 0.92 5.69 14.45
N GLY A 265 1.12 5.36 13.19
CA GLY A 265 1.12 3.96 12.79
C GLY A 265 1.30 3.75 11.30
N PHE A 266 1.05 2.52 10.89
CA PHE A 266 0.99 2.12 9.49
C PHE A 266 -0.06 1.00 9.33
N ILE A 267 -0.45 0.76 8.10
CA ILE A 267 -1.35 -0.32 7.71
C ILE A 267 -0.65 -1.30 6.76
N PHE A 268 -1.21 -2.48 6.65
CA PHE A 268 -0.83 -3.50 5.68
C PHE A 268 -2.02 -4.41 5.39
N GLY A 269 -1.96 -5.12 4.26
CA GLY A 269 -3.09 -5.92 3.79
C GLY A 269 -4.35 -5.07 3.62
N TYR A 270 -4.20 -3.84 3.11
CA TYR A 270 -5.32 -2.99 2.79
C TYR A 270 -6.02 -3.51 1.54
N GLN A 271 -7.30 -3.85 1.68
CA GLN A 271 -8.17 -4.27 0.59
C GLN A 271 -9.22 -3.19 0.35
N SER A 272 -9.83 -2.67 1.43
CA SER A 272 -10.75 -1.54 1.35
C SER A 272 -10.70 -0.70 2.64
N ASN A 273 -11.37 0.46 2.66
CA ASN A 273 -11.50 1.35 3.82
C ASN A 273 -12.23 0.70 5.02
N ALA A 274 -12.72 -0.52 4.84
CA ALA A 274 -13.32 -1.36 5.87
C ALA A 274 -12.52 -2.64 6.17
N LYS A 275 -11.51 -3.01 5.36
CA LYS A 275 -10.75 -4.26 5.45
C LYS A 275 -9.24 -3.98 5.37
N PHE A 276 -8.56 -3.95 6.51
CA PHE A 276 -7.11 -3.76 6.59
C PHE A 276 -6.55 -4.16 7.97
N TYR A 277 -5.26 -4.45 8.06
CA TYR A 277 -4.57 -4.48 9.35
C TYR A 277 -3.95 -3.12 9.69
N VAL A 278 -3.94 -2.77 10.97
CA VAL A 278 -3.32 -1.53 11.45
C VAL A 278 -2.44 -1.78 12.66
N VAL A 279 -1.19 -1.31 12.56
CA VAL A 279 -0.30 -1.12 13.70
C VAL A 279 -0.40 0.34 14.12
N SER A 280 -0.89 0.59 15.33
CA SER A 280 -0.97 1.94 15.89
C SER A 280 -0.23 2.05 17.21
N TRP A 281 0.34 3.21 17.49
CA TRP A 281 1.19 3.46 18.65
C TRP A 281 0.83 4.78 19.31
N LYS A 282 0.42 4.73 20.58
CA LYS A 282 0.07 5.91 21.38
C LYS A 282 1.12 6.19 22.47
N LYS A 283 1.41 7.46 22.75
CA LYS A 283 2.41 7.89 23.76
C LYS A 283 1.92 7.73 25.19
N ALA A 284 0.71 8.18 25.48
CA ALA A 284 0.15 8.16 26.82
C ALA A 284 -1.29 7.62 26.82
N PRO A 285 -1.78 7.03 27.92
CA PRO A 285 -3.16 6.57 27.97
C PRO A 285 -4.11 7.77 28.06
N GLN A 286 -5.24 7.69 27.37
CA GLN A 286 -6.26 8.74 27.36
C GLN A 286 -7.65 8.11 27.44
N ASN A 287 -8.55 8.78 28.15
CA ASN A 287 -9.94 8.36 28.28
C ASN A 287 -10.86 9.39 27.61
N TRP A 288 -10.80 9.41 26.28
CA TRP A 288 -11.66 10.23 25.43
C TRP A 288 -12.46 9.29 24.52
N PHE A 289 -13.80 9.34 24.60
CA PHE A 289 -14.77 8.43 23.97
C PHE A 289 -14.68 6.93 24.30
N ASN A 290 -13.52 6.36 24.63
CA ASN A 290 -13.27 5.05 25.26
C ASN A 290 -11.80 5.01 25.76
N LYS A 291 -11.41 3.95 26.50
CA LYS A 291 -10.05 3.83 27.02
C LYS A 291 -9.05 3.50 25.89
N ALA A 292 -8.16 4.44 25.57
CA ALA A 292 -6.94 4.21 24.81
C ALA A 292 -5.77 4.04 25.79
N GLU A 293 -5.07 2.91 25.70
CA GLU A 293 -3.83 2.67 26.43
C GLU A 293 -2.63 3.18 25.63
N ARG A 294 -1.54 3.50 26.33
CA ARG A 294 -0.25 3.77 25.68
C ARG A 294 0.30 2.47 25.09
N GLY A 295 1.20 2.58 24.12
CA GLY A 295 1.90 1.42 23.54
C GLY A 295 1.34 1.01 22.19
N VAL A 296 1.92 -0.07 21.64
CA VAL A 296 1.60 -0.52 20.29
C VAL A 296 0.39 -1.45 20.35
N THR A 297 -0.52 -1.31 19.39
CA THR A 297 -1.59 -2.25 19.12
C THR A 297 -1.55 -2.71 17.68
N LEU A 298 -1.72 -4.01 17.45
CA LEU A 298 -2.02 -4.56 16.14
C LEU A 298 -3.51 -4.97 16.12
N LYS A 299 -4.24 -4.47 15.13
CA LYS A 299 -5.65 -4.80 14.93
C LYS A 299 -5.93 -5.25 13.50
N LEU A 300 -6.90 -6.15 13.38
CA LEU A 300 -7.64 -6.37 12.15
C LEU A 300 -8.82 -5.41 12.14
N VAL A 301 -8.94 -4.60 11.09
CA VAL A 301 -10.16 -3.85 10.75
C VAL A 301 -10.93 -4.69 9.74
N ASN A 302 -12.14 -5.09 10.13
CA ASN A 302 -13.10 -5.77 9.28
C ASN A 302 -14.48 -5.21 9.68
N SER A 303 -14.81 -4.07 9.08
CA SER A 303 -15.85 -3.17 9.55
C SER A 303 -17.12 -3.27 8.75
N ASN A 304 -18.21 -3.70 9.39
CA ASN A 304 -19.53 -3.79 8.73
C ASN A 304 -20.13 -2.41 8.37
N THR A 305 -19.51 -1.30 8.77
CA THR A 305 -20.03 0.04 8.50
C THR A 305 -19.08 0.93 7.69
N GLY A 306 -17.84 0.49 7.49
CA GLY A 306 -16.79 1.35 6.93
C GLY A 306 -16.53 2.62 7.75
N PRO A 307 -15.92 3.64 7.13
CA PRO A 307 -15.59 4.93 7.73
C PRO A 307 -16.76 5.66 8.41
N GLY A 308 -16.45 6.27 9.55
CA GLY A 308 -17.41 7.01 10.36
C GLY A 308 -17.18 6.82 11.85
N THR A 309 -18.09 7.35 12.67
CA THR A 309 -17.89 7.42 14.13
C THR A 309 -17.67 6.05 14.79
N LYS A 310 -18.29 4.98 14.29
CA LYS A 310 -18.12 3.63 14.86
C LYS A 310 -16.71 3.08 14.62
N LEU A 311 -16.20 3.21 13.40
CA LEU A 311 -14.86 2.75 13.06
C LEU A 311 -13.81 3.62 13.75
N ARG A 312 -13.99 4.94 13.75
CA ARG A 312 -13.17 5.86 14.54
C ARG A 312 -13.06 5.43 16.00
N ASP A 313 -14.18 5.21 16.66
CA ASP A 313 -14.21 4.85 18.09
C ASP A 313 -13.54 3.49 18.33
N ALA A 314 -13.68 2.54 17.38
CA ALA A 314 -13.04 1.24 17.41
C ALA A 314 -11.51 1.31 17.21
N LEU A 315 -11.04 2.22 16.35
CA LEU A 315 -9.62 2.47 16.12
C LEU A 315 -8.96 3.08 17.37
N TRP A 316 -9.65 4.01 18.04
CA TRP A 316 -9.19 4.63 19.29
C TRP A 316 -9.14 3.65 20.47
N PHE A 317 -10.16 2.80 20.65
CA PHE A 317 -10.25 1.89 21.79
C PHE A 317 -9.21 0.76 21.72
N THR A 318 -8.40 0.53 22.76
CA THR A 318 -7.34 -0.50 22.70
C THR A 318 -7.85 -1.94 22.49
N GLY A 319 -9.08 -2.27 22.89
CA GLY A 319 -9.63 -3.62 22.73
C GLY A 319 -10.35 -3.88 21.40
N SER A 320 -11.01 -5.04 21.31
CA SER A 320 -11.87 -5.38 20.18
C SER A 320 -13.23 -4.69 20.27
N THR A 321 -13.72 -4.20 19.13
CA THR A 321 -15.06 -3.67 18.94
C THR A 321 -15.80 -4.57 17.95
N PRO A 322 -16.88 -5.28 18.38
CA PRO A 322 -17.59 -6.21 17.52
C PRO A 322 -18.04 -5.58 16.20
N ASN A 323 -17.83 -6.32 15.10
CA ASN A 323 -18.18 -5.91 13.73
C ASN A 323 -17.46 -4.64 13.23
N GLN A 324 -16.34 -4.25 13.85
CA GLN A 324 -15.57 -3.06 13.48
C GLN A 324 -14.07 -3.37 13.44
N ALA A 325 -13.48 -3.73 14.58
CA ALA A 325 -12.05 -4.00 14.69
C ALA A 325 -11.74 -5.02 15.79
N GLN A 326 -10.81 -5.92 15.54
CA GLN A 326 -10.35 -6.95 16.48
C GLN A 326 -8.93 -6.65 16.93
N LEU A 327 -8.71 -6.61 18.25
CA LEU A 327 -7.36 -6.57 18.80
C LEU A 327 -6.68 -7.94 18.62
N LEU A 328 -5.58 -7.96 17.89
CA LEU A 328 -4.74 -9.15 17.72
C LEU A 328 -3.61 -9.19 18.75
N TRP A 329 -3.00 -8.02 19.01
CA TRP A 329 -1.89 -7.91 19.94
C TRP A 329 -1.75 -6.51 20.51
N HIS A 330 -1.25 -6.41 21.74
CA HIS A 330 -0.96 -5.15 22.41
C HIS A 330 0.26 -5.28 23.33
N ASP A 331 1.18 -4.31 23.25
CA ASP A 331 2.22 -4.08 24.25
C ASP A 331 2.19 -2.64 24.78
N GLY A 332 1.70 -2.49 26.01
CA GLY A 332 1.61 -1.23 26.74
C GLY A 332 2.86 -0.84 27.53
N SER A 333 3.99 -1.55 27.36
CA SER A 333 5.23 -1.31 28.10
C SER A 333 5.88 0.03 27.75
N LEU A 334 5.76 0.48 26.50
CA LEU A 334 6.41 1.67 25.97
C LEU A 334 5.49 2.43 25.01
N GLY A 335 5.13 3.67 25.38
CA GLY A 335 4.61 4.66 24.44
C GLY A 335 5.75 5.40 23.74
N TRP A 336 5.50 5.97 22.57
CA TRP A 336 6.52 6.72 21.84
C TRP A 336 7.01 7.93 22.62
N LYS A 337 8.25 8.35 22.33
CA LYS A 337 8.88 9.53 22.92
C LYS A 337 9.14 10.55 21.82
N PRO A 338 8.87 11.83 22.07
CA PRO A 338 9.09 12.86 21.07
C PRO A 338 10.58 12.96 20.74
N LYS A 339 10.89 13.18 19.46
CA LYS A 339 12.26 13.34 18.93
C LYS A 339 13.17 12.15 19.21
N VAL A 340 12.61 10.94 19.21
CA VAL A 340 13.35 9.68 19.30
C VAL A 340 12.97 8.82 18.11
N ALA A 341 13.99 8.34 17.39
CA ALA A 341 13.81 7.45 16.27
C ALA A 341 13.55 6.01 16.75
N TYR A 342 12.54 5.38 16.15
CA TYR A 342 12.23 3.97 16.36
C TYR A 342 12.05 3.28 15.00
N ARG A 343 12.81 2.21 14.75
CA ARG A 343 12.65 1.43 13.51
C ARG A 343 11.67 0.29 13.77
N TRP A 344 10.64 0.16 12.94
CA TRP A 344 9.78 -1.01 12.94
C TRP A 344 10.24 -2.00 11.88
N LEU A 345 9.90 -3.28 12.07
CA LEU A 345 9.95 -4.30 11.05
C LEU A 345 8.70 -5.16 11.20
N LEU A 346 7.94 -5.27 10.12
CA LEU A 346 6.77 -6.14 9.99
C LEU A 346 7.12 -7.26 9.02
N HIS A 347 6.81 -8.48 9.40
CA HIS A 347 6.67 -9.60 8.47
C HIS A 347 5.20 -10.01 8.40
N HIS A 348 4.67 -10.14 7.19
CA HIS A 348 3.34 -10.67 6.93
C HIS A 348 3.47 -11.82 5.93
N ARG A 349 2.91 -12.97 6.31
CA ARG A 349 2.87 -14.20 5.50
C ARG A 349 1.41 -14.67 5.43
N PRO A 350 0.59 -14.14 4.51
CA PRO A 350 -0.84 -14.37 4.51
C PRO A 350 -1.20 -15.84 4.26
N ASP A 351 -0.41 -16.57 3.47
CA ASP A 351 -0.61 -18.00 3.16
C ASP A 351 -0.74 -18.88 4.39
N ILE A 352 0.13 -18.64 5.38
CA ILE A 352 0.12 -19.31 6.67
C ILE A 352 -0.53 -18.46 7.77
N GLY A 353 -1.12 -17.31 7.41
CA GLY A 353 -1.81 -16.37 8.30
C GLY A 353 -0.94 -15.91 9.46
N THR A 354 0.34 -15.62 9.21
CA THR A 354 1.30 -15.28 10.27
C THR A 354 1.82 -13.87 10.12
N ILE A 355 1.73 -13.10 11.20
CA ILE A 355 2.22 -11.73 11.31
C ILE A 355 3.26 -11.67 12.43
N ARG A 356 4.36 -10.94 12.25
CA ARG A 356 5.29 -10.61 13.33
C ARG A 356 5.77 -9.19 13.23
N PHE A 357 5.72 -8.48 14.36
CA PHE A 357 6.12 -7.10 14.48
C PHE A 357 7.29 -6.95 15.46
N TYR A 358 8.29 -6.20 15.05
CA TYR A 358 9.42 -5.79 15.87
C TYR A 358 9.49 -4.27 15.95
N LEU A 359 9.98 -3.77 17.08
CA LEU A 359 10.31 -2.36 17.26
C LEU A 359 11.68 -2.21 17.89
N TYR A 360 12.50 -1.33 17.31
CA TYR A 360 13.86 -1.06 17.73
C TYR A 360 14.04 0.40 18.13
N GLN A 361 14.80 0.65 19.19
CA GLN A 361 15.32 1.97 19.53
C GLN A 361 16.84 1.96 19.37
N GLY A 362 17.33 2.59 18.29
CA GLY A 362 18.68 2.31 17.81
C GLY A 362 18.82 0.83 17.47
N ASN A 363 19.86 0.16 17.98
CA ASN A 363 20.08 -1.27 17.73
C ASN A 363 19.41 -2.18 18.78
N ASN A 364 18.68 -1.61 19.75
CA ASN A 364 18.05 -2.39 20.81
C ASN A 364 16.61 -2.72 20.42
N GLN A 365 16.28 -4.01 20.33
CA GLN A 365 14.90 -4.46 20.24
C GLN A 365 14.16 -4.09 21.53
N VAL A 366 13.13 -3.27 21.41
CA VAL A 366 12.29 -2.82 22.53
C VAL A 366 10.93 -3.51 22.55
N MET A 367 10.46 -4.04 21.42
CA MET A 367 9.27 -4.89 21.33
C MET A 367 9.46 -5.99 20.30
N ASP A 368 8.82 -7.13 20.55
CA ASP A 368 8.64 -8.24 19.62
C ASP A 368 7.28 -8.87 19.96
N SER A 369 6.39 -8.92 18.99
CA SER A 369 5.07 -9.49 19.21
C SER A 369 5.08 -11.01 19.38
N GLY A 370 6.15 -11.68 18.96
CA GLY A 370 6.10 -13.07 18.55
C GLY A 370 5.21 -13.26 17.31
N ASN A 371 4.99 -14.51 16.93
CA ASN A 371 4.05 -14.82 15.85
C ASN A 371 2.61 -14.57 16.32
N ILE A 372 1.91 -13.72 15.58
CA ILE A 372 0.47 -13.48 15.65
C ILE A 372 -0.17 -14.24 14.51
N TYR A 373 -1.32 -14.85 14.76
CA TYR A 373 -2.03 -15.66 13.76
C TYR A 373 -3.37 -15.03 13.42
N ASP A 374 -3.52 -14.60 12.17
CA ASP A 374 -4.77 -14.15 11.56
C ASP A 374 -4.68 -14.37 10.05
N SER A 375 -5.75 -14.88 9.45
CA SER A 375 -5.80 -15.22 8.02
C SER A 375 -6.99 -14.58 7.33
N THR A 376 -7.51 -13.48 7.88
CA THR A 376 -8.73 -12.84 7.38
C THR A 376 -8.51 -12.15 6.05
N LEU A 377 -7.33 -11.52 5.87
CA LEU A 377 -6.94 -10.80 4.66
C LEU A 377 -5.68 -11.46 4.10
N LYS A 378 -5.69 -11.81 2.81
CA LYS A 378 -4.66 -12.62 2.12
C LYS A 378 -3.71 -11.80 1.24
N GLY A 379 -3.29 -10.65 1.75
CA GLY A 379 -2.46 -9.70 1.02
C GLY A 379 -3.15 -8.35 0.97
N GLY A 380 -2.67 -7.47 0.10
CA GLY A 380 -3.21 -6.13 -0.10
C GLY A 380 -2.13 -5.05 -0.05
N ARG A 381 -2.57 -3.80 -0.03
CA ARG A 381 -1.68 -2.63 -0.11
C ARG A 381 -1.10 -2.25 1.26
N LEU A 382 -0.02 -1.46 1.22
CA LEU A 382 0.62 -0.87 2.40
C LEU A 382 0.24 0.60 2.55
N GLY A 383 0.39 1.15 3.75
CA GLY A 383 0.15 2.57 3.96
C GLY A 383 0.51 3.08 5.33
N LEU A 384 0.30 4.37 5.54
CA LEU A 384 0.60 5.07 6.79
C LEU A 384 -0.69 5.45 7.51
N PHE A 385 -0.65 5.52 8.84
CA PHE A 385 -1.82 5.81 9.67
C PHE A 385 -1.54 6.94 10.66
N CYS A 386 -2.42 7.93 10.70
CA CYS A 386 -2.42 8.96 11.74
C CYS A 386 -3.81 9.12 12.34
N PHE A 387 -3.86 9.47 13.62
CA PHE A 387 -5.11 9.86 14.27
C PHE A 387 -4.81 10.81 15.43
N SER A 388 -5.19 12.09 15.24
CA SER A 388 -5.09 13.18 16.23
C SER A 388 -3.66 13.55 16.64
N GLN A 389 -2.66 13.26 15.80
CA GLN A 389 -1.26 13.58 16.05
C GLN A 389 -0.67 14.37 14.87
N GLU A 390 0.15 15.38 15.17
CA GLU A 390 0.86 16.21 14.19
C GLU A 390 2.37 15.95 14.20
N GLU A 391 3.03 16.42 13.13
CA GLU A 391 4.48 16.37 12.93
C GLU A 391 5.06 14.95 13.05
N ILE A 392 4.44 14.02 12.32
CA ILE A 392 4.81 12.62 12.25
C ILE A 392 5.67 12.39 11.01
N ILE A 393 6.86 11.86 11.20
CA ILE A 393 7.76 11.46 10.12
C ILE A 393 7.85 9.93 10.11
N TRP A 394 7.54 9.36 8.95
CA TRP A 394 7.90 8.00 8.59
C TRP A 394 9.06 8.10 7.60
N SER A 395 10.25 7.65 7.98
CA SER A 395 11.44 7.82 7.15
C SER A 395 12.19 6.53 6.91
N ASN A 396 12.95 6.50 5.82
CA ASN A 396 13.72 5.34 5.40
C ASN A 396 12.84 4.08 5.40
N MET A 397 11.66 4.23 4.80
CA MET A 397 10.70 3.16 4.59
C MET A 397 11.20 2.25 3.49
N GLU A 398 10.99 0.96 3.69
CA GLU A 398 11.37 -0.08 2.74
C GLU A 398 10.36 -1.21 2.85
N TYR A 399 9.77 -1.62 1.73
CA TYR A 399 9.03 -2.88 1.64
C TYR A 399 9.67 -3.79 0.59
N LYS A 400 9.63 -5.09 0.85
CA LYS A 400 10.10 -6.16 -0.03
C LYS A 400 9.09 -7.29 -0.08
N CYS A 401 8.97 -7.92 -1.24
CA CYS A 401 8.23 -9.17 -1.34
C CYS A 401 8.97 -10.25 -0.53
N GLY A 402 8.22 -11.03 0.24
CA GLY A 402 8.81 -11.97 1.19
C GLY A 402 9.42 -13.18 0.48
N GLU A 403 10.74 -13.35 0.57
CA GLU A 403 11.43 -14.57 0.11
C GLU A 403 11.27 -15.72 1.13
N GLY A 404 10.03 -16.15 1.37
CA GLY A 404 9.67 -17.20 2.31
C GLY A 404 9.63 -16.76 3.78
N VAL A 405 9.60 -17.72 4.71
CA VAL A 405 9.37 -17.46 6.14
C VAL A 405 10.69 -17.20 6.88
N PRO A 406 10.88 -16.01 7.50
CA PRO A 406 12.08 -15.71 8.27
C PRO A 406 12.35 -16.75 9.37
N GLN A 407 13.62 -17.14 9.55
CA GLN A 407 13.98 -18.23 10.46
C GLN A 407 13.44 -18.05 11.90
N ALA A 408 13.42 -16.81 12.39
CA ALA A 408 12.87 -16.50 13.71
C ALA A 408 11.37 -16.80 13.79
N MET A 409 10.60 -16.43 12.74
CA MET A 409 9.18 -16.78 12.63
C MET A 409 9.01 -18.29 12.50
N PHE A 410 9.77 -18.94 11.61
CA PHE A 410 9.68 -20.39 11.38
C PHE A 410 9.90 -21.20 12.66
N ASN A 411 10.90 -20.81 13.46
CA ASN A 411 11.21 -21.49 14.72
C ASN A 411 10.06 -21.42 15.73
N ASP A 412 9.28 -20.34 15.71
CA ASP A 412 8.16 -20.09 16.61
C ASP A 412 6.81 -20.59 16.04
N LEU A 413 6.79 -21.12 14.80
CA LEU A 413 5.60 -21.70 14.20
C LEU A 413 5.18 -23.01 14.90
N PRO A 414 3.87 -23.30 15.00
CA PRO A 414 3.40 -24.61 15.39
C PRO A 414 3.74 -25.66 14.32
N ALA A 415 3.90 -26.91 14.73
CA ALA A 415 4.39 -27.99 13.86
C ALA A 415 3.57 -28.20 12.58
N ASN A 416 2.26 -27.94 12.60
CA ASN A 416 1.43 -28.03 11.39
C ASN A 416 1.80 -26.97 10.35
N LEU A 417 2.08 -25.73 10.77
CA LEU A 417 2.49 -24.66 9.85
C LEU A 417 3.94 -24.84 9.40
N GLN A 418 4.84 -25.35 10.27
CA GLN A 418 6.19 -25.73 9.84
C GLN A 418 6.14 -26.78 8.72
N ASN A 419 5.28 -27.79 8.85
CA ASN A 419 5.12 -28.81 7.81
C ASN A 419 4.55 -28.21 6.51
N GLN A 420 3.63 -27.25 6.61
CA GLN A 420 3.07 -26.55 5.44
C GLN A 420 4.19 -25.80 4.70
N VAL A 421 4.99 -25.00 5.41
CA VAL A 421 6.13 -24.24 4.84
C VAL A 421 7.21 -25.14 4.24
N LEU A 422 7.40 -26.35 4.76
CA LEU A 422 8.36 -27.32 4.21
C LEU A 422 7.80 -28.11 3.01
N SER A 423 6.53 -27.92 2.67
CA SER A 423 5.82 -28.67 1.62
C SER A 423 5.35 -27.82 0.46
N SER A 424 5.18 -26.52 0.68
CA SER A 424 5.29 -25.45 -0.34
C SER A 424 6.73 -25.40 -0.82
#